data_AF-A0A7Y2L3K4-F1
#
_entry.id   AF-A0A7Y2L3K4-F1
#
_cell.length_a   1.000
_cell.length_b   1.000
_cell.length_c   1.000
_cell.angle_alpha   90.00
_cell.angle_beta   90.00
_cell.angle_gamma   90.00
#
_symmetry.space_group_name_H-M   'P 1'
#
loop_
_entity.id
_entity.type
_entity.pdbx_description
1 polymer ?
#
loop_
_entity_poly.entity_id
_entity_poly.type
_entity_poly.pdbx_seq_one_letter_code
_entity_poly.pdbx_strand_id
1 'polypeptide(L)'
;QPLFQLDPTQVEADVQSLRAQYRMARASVARWQSERDNLQRVNFGPELSLDPDPRLALVHEGQQQLFSSRREAFAREQAGLKASIEGAAQQLSGMRRARGDQLAQADSLRQQLSNLRPLAENGYIPRNRLLEYERQLSQIQQDLAQNSGESGRIEQGILESRLKLAQHIDEYQKEVRSQLADARLKSLTLEQQLASASFDLQHSEITAPADGIAVNLGVHTEGAVVRAGETLLEIVPQDARLEVEGRLPVNLVDRVG
;
A
#
# COMPACT_ATOMS: atom_id res chain seq x y z
N GLN A 1 17.21 43.78 7.70
CA GLN A 1 15.99 44.28 8.37
C GLN A 1 14.85 44.25 7.35
N PRO A 2 13.60 43.96 7.78
CA PRO A 2 12.45 44.05 6.89
C PRO A 2 12.11 45.50 6.55
N LEU A 3 11.84 45.74 5.27
CA LEU A 3 11.54 47.05 4.71
C LEU A 3 10.05 47.19 4.38
N PHE A 4 9.46 46.16 3.80
CA PHE A 4 8.03 46.12 3.48
C PHE A 4 7.45 44.77 3.90
N GLN A 5 6.17 44.78 4.28
CA GLN A 5 5.38 43.60 4.55
C GLN A 5 4.13 43.62 3.67
N LEU A 6 4.00 42.60 2.83
CA LEU A 6 2.79 42.29 2.08
C LEU A 6 1.82 41.55 2.99
N ASP A 7 0.51 41.67 2.76
CA ASP A 7 -0.51 40.93 3.50
C ASP A 7 -0.31 39.41 3.30
N PRO A 8 0.11 38.66 4.34
CA PRO A 8 0.44 37.25 4.21
C PRO A 8 -0.80 36.36 4.35
N THR A 9 -1.98 36.91 4.66
CA THR A 9 -3.13 36.12 5.14
C THR A 9 -3.52 34.98 4.19
N GLN A 10 -3.58 35.26 2.89
CA GLN A 10 -3.93 34.26 1.88
C GLN A 10 -2.83 33.20 1.72
N VAL A 11 -1.57 33.62 1.63
CA VAL A 11 -0.43 32.72 1.43
C VAL A 11 -0.21 31.84 2.67
N GLU A 12 -0.39 32.40 3.86
CA GLU A 12 -0.32 31.65 5.12
C GLU A 12 -1.43 30.60 5.21
N ALA A 13 -2.66 30.94 4.84
CA ALA A 13 -3.77 29.98 4.77
C ALA A 13 -3.47 28.84 3.79
N ASP A 14 -2.88 29.14 2.63
CA ASP A 14 -2.48 28.15 1.63
C ASP A 14 -1.36 27.23 2.14
N VAL A 15 -0.33 27.78 2.79
CA VAL A 15 0.73 26.99 3.45
C VAL A 15 0.16 26.06 4.52
N GLN A 16 -0.72 26.55 5.39
CA GLN A 16 -1.34 25.75 6.44
C GLN A 16 -2.20 24.62 5.85
N SER A 17 -2.96 24.91 4.80
CA SER A 17 -3.77 23.93 4.07
C SER A 17 -2.89 22.85 3.42
N LEU A 18 -1.86 23.23 2.67
CA LEU A 18 -0.94 22.32 2.02
C LEU A 18 -0.17 21.47 3.02
N ARG A 19 0.25 22.05 4.15
CA ARG A 19 0.92 21.34 5.24
C ARG A 19 0.02 20.27 5.85
N ALA A 20 -1.25 20.58 6.11
CA ALA A 20 -2.21 19.61 6.60
C ALA A 20 -2.43 18.46 5.59
N GLN A 21 -2.60 18.78 4.30
CA GLN A 21 -2.75 17.79 3.24
C GLN A 21 -1.51 16.89 3.09
N TYR A 22 -0.31 17.47 3.14
CA TYR A 22 0.96 16.73 3.08
C TYR A 22 1.07 15.74 4.24
N ARG A 23 0.77 16.17 5.47
CA ARG A 23 0.78 15.28 6.65
C ARG A 23 -0.23 14.13 6.53
N MET A 24 -1.43 14.40 6.02
CA MET A 24 -2.43 13.35 5.74
C MET A 24 -1.94 12.34 4.69
N ALA A 25 -1.27 12.82 3.64
CA ALA A 25 -0.66 11.95 2.63
C ALA A 25 0.47 11.11 3.23
N ARG A 26 1.34 11.70 4.06
CA ARG A 26 2.43 11.00 4.76
C ARG A 26 1.90 9.95 5.73
N ALA A 27 0.83 10.23 6.48
CA ALA A 27 0.17 9.23 7.33
C ALA A 27 -0.36 8.04 6.52
N SER A 28 -0.89 8.30 5.32
CA SER A 28 -1.34 7.24 4.40
C SER A 28 -0.16 6.40 3.88
N VAL A 29 0.97 7.05 3.54
CA VAL A 29 2.22 6.37 3.15
C VAL A 29 2.70 5.46 4.29
N ALA A 30 2.73 5.96 5.52
CA ALA A 30 3.14 5.20 6.70
C ALA A 30 2.28 3.94 6.91
N ARG A 31 0.95 4.05 6.75
CA ARG A 31 0.05 2.89 6.79
C ARG A 31 0.39 1.87 5.71
N TRP A 32 0.47 2.29 4.45
CA TRP A 32 0.74 1.38 3.34
C TRP A 32 2.12 0.72 3.42
N GLN A 33 3.13 1.43 3.93
CA GLN A 33 4.43 0.85 4.25
C GLN A 33 4.32 -0.21 5.34
N SER A 34 3.54 0.08 6.39
CA SER A 34 3.29 -0.87 7.47
C SER A 34 2.54 -2.11 6.99
N GLU A 35 1.60 -1.98 6.05
CA GLU A 35 0.92 -3.13 5.42
C GLU A 35 1.87 -3.95 4.55
N ARG A 36 2.67 -3.28 3.71
CA ARG A 36 3.68 -3.94 2.86
C ARG A 36 4.69 -4.74 3.68
N ASP A 37 5.14 -4.15 4.79
CA ASP A 37 6.17 -4.73 5.66
C ASP A 37 5.56 -5.68 6.70
N ASN A 38 4.24 -5.91 6.65
CA ASN A 38 3.48 -6.80 7.52
C ASN A 38 3.69 -6.52 9.02
N LEU A 39 3.67 -5.25 9.39
CA LEU A 39 3.84 -4.83 10.79
C LEU A 39 2.57 -5.10 11.63
N GLN A 40 2.71 -5.10 12.96
CA GLN A 40 1.56 -5.27 13.86
C GLN A 40 0.76 -3.98 14.08
N ARG A 41 1.34 -2.82 13.78
CA ARG A 41 0.68 -1.51 13.91
C ARG A 41 1.28 -0.54 12.90
N VAL A 42 0.57 0.55 12.64
CA VAL A 42 1.10 1.60 11.77
C VAL A 42 2.28 2.28 12.47
N ASN A 43 3.38 2.44 11.74
CA ASN A 43 4.52 3.22 12.19
C ASN A 43 4.56 4.58 11.46
N PHE A 44 4.02 5.62 12.11
CA PHE A 44 3.98 6.98 11.55
C PHE A 44 5.34 7.71 11.57
N GLY A 45 6.33 7.21 12.32
CA GLY A 45 7.61 7.88 12.51
C GLY A 45 7.53 9.11 13.42
N PRO A 46 8.69 9.66 13.84
CA PRO A 46 8.76 10.73 14.85
C PRO A 46 8.19 12.06 14.35
N GLU A 47 8.39 12.41 13.08
CA GLU A 47 7.94 13.67 12.48
C GLU A 47 6.42 13.87 12.56
N LEU A 48 5.65 12.80 12.38
CA LEU A 48 4.19 12.83 12.49
C LEU A 48 3.72 12.60 13.92
N SER A 49 4.40 11.74 14.68
CA SER A 49 3.93 11.28 15.99
C SER A 49 4.09 12.32 17.11
N LEU A 50 5.03 13.27 16.96
CA LEU A 50 5.31 14.31 17.95
C LEU A 50 4.56 15.62 17.67
N ASP A 51 3.77 15.69 16.60
CA ASP A 51 3.04 16.91 16.23
C ASP A 51 1.76 17.06 17.09
N PRO A 52 1.57 18.21 17.77
CA PRO A 52 0.43 18.43 18.64
C PRO A 52 -0.88 18.78 17.92
N ASP A 53 -0.93 18.83 16.58
CA ASP A 53 -2.16 19.17 15.84
C ASP A 53 -3.28 18.13 16.09
N PRO A 54 -4.40 18.50 16.73
CA PRO A 54 -5.50 17.58 17.02
C PRO A 54 -6.15 16.98 15.77
N ARG A 55 -6.10 17.69 14.63
CA ARG A 55 -6.62 17.17 13.35
C ARG A 55 -5.78 16.00 12.87
N LEU A 56 -4.48 16.02 13.11
CA LEU A 56 -3.58 14.94 12.74
C LEU A 56 -3.79 13.70 13.62
N ALA A 57 -4.10 13.89 14.91
CA ALA A 57 -4.44 12.78 15.81
C ALA A 57 -5.65 11.98 15.30
N LEU A 58 -6.72 12.66 14.85
CA LEU A 58 -7.89 12.01 14.24
C LEU A 58 -7.53 11.25 12.95
N VAL A 59 -6.63 11.80 12.14
CA VAL A 59 -6.13 11.12 10.94
C VAL A 59 -5.35 9.87 11.31
N HIS A 60 -4.47 9.93 12.31
CA HIS A 60 -3.73 8.75 12.77
C HIS A 60 -4.65 7.64 13.27
N GLU A 61 -5.67 8.01 14.06
CA GLU A 61 -6.68 7.05 14.52
C GLU A 61 -7.40 6.40 13.33
N GLY A 62 -7.89 7.20 12.38
CA GLY A 62 -8.55 6.68 11.19
C GLY A 62 -7.65 5.76 10.34
N GLN A 63 -6.37 6.10 10.16
CA GLN A 63 -5.41 5.25 9.48
C GLN A 63 -5.15 3.95 10.26
N GLN A 64 -5.05 4.01 11.58
CA GLN A 64 -4.84 2.83 12.42
C GLN A 64 -6.04 1.88 12.41
N GLN A 65 -7.27 2.42 12.45
CA GLN A 65 -8.51 1.63 12.34
C GLN A 65 -8.65 0.99 10.96
N LEU A 66 -8.34 1.74 9.88
CA LEU A 66 -8.35 1.21 8.53
C LEU A 66 -7.32 0.09 8.37
N PHE A 67 -6.11 0.27 8.90
CA PHE A 67 -5.05 -0.73 8.91
C PHE A 67 -5.48 -2.03 9.59
N SER A 68 -6.01 -1.95 10.81
CA SER A 68 -6.42 -3.15 11.56
C SER A 68 -7.58 -3.86 10.85
N SER A 69 -8.57 -3.11 10.37
CA SER A 69 -9.73 -3.66 9.64
C SER A 69 -9.29 -4.41 8.38
N ARG A 70 -8.42 -3.82 7.56
CA ARG A 70 -7.89 -4.46 6.35
C ARG A 70 -7.08 -5.71 6.66
N ARG A 71 -6.19 -5.65 7.66
CA ARG A 71 -5.38 -6.80 8.05
C ARG A 71 -6.24 -7.95 8.58
N GLU A 72 -7.23 -7.65 9.40
CA GLU A 72 -8.17 -8.65 9.92
C GLU A 72 -9.01 -9.28 8.81
N ALA A 73 -9.52 -8.48 7.87
CA ALA A 73 -10.27 -8.98 6.73
C ALA A 73 -9.43 -9.95 5.89
N PHE A 74 -8.19 -9.55 5.54
CA PHE A 74 -7.26 -10.41 4.82
C PHE A 74 -6.93 -11.70 5.57
N ALA A 75 -6.64 -11.60 6.87
CA ALA A 75 -6.34 -12.77 7.70
C ALA A 75 -7.54 -13.72 7.84
N ARG A 76 -8.76 -13.20 7.97
CA ARG A 76 -9.99 -14.00 8.04
C ARG A 76 -10.23 -14.79 6.76
N GLU A 77 -10.09 -14.15 5.60
CA GLU A 77 -10.27 -14.80 4.30
C GLU A 77 -9.24 -15.92 4.09
N GLN A 78 -7.97 -15.64 4.40
CA GLN A 78 -6.91 -16.64 4.37
C GLN A 78 -7.19 -17.82 5.31
N ALA A 79 -7.68 -17.55 6.51
CA ALA A 79 -8.02 -18.58 7.48
C ALA A 79 -9.17 -19.47 6.97
N GLY A 80 -10.19 -18.88 6.35
CA GLY A 80 -11.30 -19.61 5.74
C GLY A 80 -10.85 -20.56 4.64
N LEU A 81 -10.00 -20.08 3.71
CA LEU A 81 -9.44 -20.90 2.64
C LEU A 81 -8.54 -22.03 3.18
N LYS A 82 -7.70 -21.74 4.18
CA LYS A 82 -6.84 -22.75 4.82
C LYS A 82 -7.67 -23.83 5.54
N ALA A 83 -8.71 -23.44 6.27
CA ALA A 83 -9.61 -24.37 6.95
C ALA A 83 -10.34 -25.28 5.94
N SER A 84 -10.78 -24.72 4.81
CA SER A 84 -11.39 -25.50 3.72
C SER A 84 -10.42 -26.53 3.13
N ILE A 85 -9.18 -26.12 2.85
CA ILE A 85 -8.10 -27.01 2.37
C ILE A 85 -7.84 -28.14 3.38
N GLU A 86 -7.76 -27.81 4.66
CA GLU A 86 -7.50 -28.78 5.72
C GLU A 86 -8.66 -29.78 5.85
N GLY A 87 -9.91 -29.31 5.86
CA GLY A 87 -11.10 -30.16 5.89
C GLY A 87 -11.14 -31.13 4.70
N ALA A 88 -10.90 -30.64 3.49
CA ALA A 88 -10.83 -31.48 2.29
C ALA A 88 -9.68 -32.50 2.35
N ALA A 89 -8.52 -32.11 2.88
CA ALA A 89 -7.38 -33.02 3.05
C ALA A 89 -7.68 -34.13 4.07
N GLN A 90 -8.40 -33.83 5.15
CA GLN A 90 -8.84 -34.82 6.13
C GLN A 90 -9.84 -35.80 5.51
N GLN A 91 -10.82 -35.31 4.74
CA GLN A 91 -11.77 -36.14 4.02
C GLN A 91 -11.05 -37.10 3.05
N LEU A 92 -10.11 -36.57 2.25
CA LEU A 92 -9.29 -37.37 1.34
C LEU A 92 -8.48 -38.44 2.08
N SER A 93 -7.92 -38.10 3.25
CA SER A 93 -7.19 -39.07 4.08
C SER A 93 -8.11 -40.21 4.56
N GLY A 94 -9.34 -39.90 4.99
CA GLY A 94 -10.35 -40.89 5.33
C GLY A 94 -10.70 -41.81 4.17
N MET A 95 -10.90 -41.25 2.98
CA MET A 95 -11.20 -42.01 1.77
C MET A 95 -10.06 -42.94 1.36
N ARG A 96 -8.80 -42.49 1.49
CA ARG A 96 -7.62 -43.31 1.21
C ARG A 96 -7.50 -44.50 2.17
N ARG A 97 -7.88 -44.33 3.44
CA ARG A 97 -7.95 -45.45 4.40
C ARG A 97 -9.02 -46.45 4.01
N ALA A 98 -10.25 -45.99 3.75
CA ALA A 98 -11.35 -46.85 3.31
C ALA A 98 -11.00 -47.63 2.04
N ARG A 99 -10.31 -46.98 1.08
CA ARG A 99 -9.79 -47.63 -0.12
C ARG A 99 -8.80 -48.75 0.21
N GLY A 100 -7.92 -48.54 1.19
CA GLY A 100 -6.98 -49.56 1.67
C GLY A 100 -7.70 -50.80 2.23
N ASP A 101 -8.73 -50.58 3.04
CA ASP A 101 -9.54 -51.67 3.63
C ASP A 101 -10.29 -52.45 2.54
N GLN A 102 -10.88 -51.74 1.56
CA GLN A 102 -11.57 -52.34 0.42
C GLN A 102 -10.62 -53.16 -0.47
N LEU A 103 -9.39 -52.69 -0.68
CA LEU A 103 -8.36 -53.44 -1.41
C LEU A 103 -8.01 -54.74 -0.69
N ALA A 104 -7.78 -54.69 0.63
CA ALA A 104 -7.51 -55.89 1.43
C ALA A 104 -8.68 -56.89 1.39
N GLN A 105 -9.93 -56.39 1.44
CA GLN A 105 -11.11 -57.24 1.32
C GLN A 105 -11.22 -57.88 -0.07
N ALA A 106 -10.98 -57.12 -1.13
CA ALA A 106 -10.96 -57.63 -2.50
C ALA A 106 -9.91 -58.73 -2.68
N ASP A 107 -8.72 -58.56 -2.11
CA ASP A 107 -7.64 -59.56 -2.18
C ASP A 107 -7.98 -60.84 -1.42
N SER A 108 -8.57 -60.73 -0.23
CA SER A 108 -9.09 -61.89 0.52
C SER A 108 -10.15 -62.66 -0.28
N LEU A 109 -11.09 -61.95 -0.91
CA LEU A 109 -12.12 -62.58 -1.76
C LEU A 109 -11.52 -63.23 -3.01
N ARG A 110 -10.52 -62.61 -3.65
CA ARG A 110 -9.79 -63.22 -4.78
C ARG A 110 -9.13 -64.53 -4.37
N GLN A 111 -8.50 -64.57 -3.20
CA GLN A 111 -7.87 -65.79 -2.68
C GLN A 111 -8.91 -66.87 -2.34
N GLN A 112 -10.05 -66.50 -1.76
CA GLN A 112 -11.14 -67.46 -1.52
C GLN A 112 -11.67 -68.03 -2.84
N LEU A 113 -11.90 -67.16 -3.84
CA LEU A 113 -12.33 -67.57 -5.17
C LEU A 113 -11.32 -68.50 -5.85
N SER A 114 -10.01 -68.22 -5.77
CA SER A 114 -9.00 -69.10 -6.35
C SER A 114 -8.99 -70.49 -5.72
N ASN A 115 -9.27 -70.59 -4.42
CA ASN A 115 -9.35 -71.87 -3.72
C ASN A 115 -10.65 -72.63 -4.02
N LEU A 116 -11.77 -71.91 -4.18
CA LEU A 116 -13.09 -72.50 -4.40
C LEU A 116 -13.35 -72.92 -5.86
N ARG A 117 -12.73 -72.26 -6.84
CA ARG A 117 -12.86 -72.61 -8.27
C ARG A 117 -12.61 -74.09 -8.57
N PRO A 118 -11.45 -74.69 -8.21
CA PRO A 118 -11.21 -76.10 -8.50
C PRO A 118 -12.18 -77.03 -7.75
N LEU A 119 -12.63 -76.67 -6.55
CA LEU A 119 -13.62 -77.45 -5.80
C LEU A 119 -14.99 -77.46 -6.51
N ALA A 120 -15.39 -76.33 -7.11
CA ALA A 120 -16.63 -76.22 -7.86
C ALA A 120 -16.55 -76.98 -9.20
N GLU A 121 -15.41 -76.88 -9.89
CA GLU A 121 -15.14 -77.59 -11.16
C GLU A 121 -15.20 -79.11 -10.99
N ASN A 122 -14.68 -79.62 -9.86
CA ASN A 122 -14.74 -81.04 -9.51
C ASN A 122 -16.09 -81.46 -8.89
N GLY A 123 -17.08 -80.56 -8.82
CA GLY A 123 -18.44 -80.86 -8.34
C GLY A 123 -18.59 -80.97 -6.82
N TYR A 124 -17.56 -80.66 -6.03
CA TYR A 124 -17.61 -80.74 -4.56
C TYR A 124 -18.40 -79.60 -3.91
N ILE A 125 -18.60 -78.48 -4.62
CA ILE A 125 -19.44 -77.36 -4.16
C ILE A 125 -20.36 -76.85 -5.28
N PRO A 126 -21.54 -76.27 -4.95
CA PRO A 126 -22.42 -75.69 -5.95
C PRO A 126 -21.82 -74.45 -6.64
N ARG A 127 -21.93 -74.37 -7.97
CA ARG A 127 -21.50 -73.19 -8.77
C ARG A 127 -22.14 -71.88 -8.31
N ASN A 128 -23.37 -71.91 -7.80
CA ASN A 128 -24.08 -70.71 -7.30
C ASN A 128 -23.29 -69.99 -6.20
N ARG A 129 -22.57 -70.75 -5.36
CA ARG A 129 -21.74 -70.18 -4.29
C ARG A 129 -20.54 -69.42 -4.85
N LEU A 130 -19.93 -69.90 -5.94
CA LEU A 130 -18.86 -69.20 -6.63
C LEU A 130 -19.35 -67.85 -7.19
N LEU A 131 -20.48 -67.87 -7.89
CA LEU A 131 -21.09 -66.67 -8.48
C LEU A 131 -21.44 -65.62 -7.43
N GLU A 132 -21.78 -66.02 -6.20
CA GLU A 132 -22.02 -65.11 -5.10
C GLU A 132 -20.76 -64.36 -4.67
N TYR A 133 -19.64 -65.06 -4.48
CA TYR A 133 -18.34 -64.44 -4.18
C TYR A 133 -17.85 -63.56 -5.34
N GLU A 134 -18.06 -63.97 -6.60
CA GLU A 134 -17.71 -63.14 -7.77
C GLU A 134 -18.55 -61.86 -7.80
N ARG A 135 -19.85 -61.91 -7.50
CA ARG A 135 -20.68 -60.70 -7.37
C ARG A 135 -20.19 -59.79 -6.24
N GLN A 136 -19.81 -60.35 -5.08
CA GLN A 136 -19.27 -59.57 -3.97
C GLN A 136 -17.95 -58.86 -4.37
N LEU A 137 -17.05 -59.56 -5.06
CA LEU A 137 -15.81 -58.97 -5.56
C LEU A 137 -16.09 -57.85 -6.57
N SER A 138 -17.02 -58.06 -7.50
CA SER A 138 -17.42 -57.02 -8.48
C SER A 138 -18.01 -55.79 -7.79
N GLN A 139 -18.82 -55.96 -6.73
CA GLN A 139 -19.35 -54.84 -5.96
C GLN A 139 -18.23 -54.02 -5.31
N ILE A 140 -17.24 -54.67 -4.67
CA ILE A 140 -16.11 -53.96 -4.06
C ILE A 140 -15.28 -53.23 -5.12
N GLN A 141 -15.11 -53.82 -6.30
CA GLN A 141 -14.40 -53.16 -7.41
C GLN A 141 -15.14 -51.90 -7.90
N GLN A 142 -16.48 -51.95 -7.96
CA GLN A 142 -17.29 -50.77 -8.26
C GLN A 142 -17.13 -49.69 -7.18
N ASP A 143 -17.18 -50.07 -5.90
CA ASP A 143 -17.03 -49.11 -4.79
C ASP A 143 -15.62 -48.48 -4.78
N LEU A 144 -14.58 -49.26 -5.10
CA LEU A 144 -13.21 -48.76 -5.27
C LEU A 144 -13.10 -47.76 -6.43
N ALA A 145 -13.76 -48.03 -7.56
CA ALA A 145 -13.79 -47.10 -8.70
C ALA A 145 -14.49 -45.78 -8.33
N GLN A 146 -15.62 -45.86 -7.61
CA GLN A 146 -16.33 -44.69 -7.10
C GLN A 146 -15.47 -43.88 -6.11
N ASN A 147 -14.83 -44.55 -5.14
CA ASN A 147 -13.91 -43.92 -4.20
C ASN A 147 -12.76 -43.21 -4.91
N SER A 148 -12.18 -43.84 -5.93
CA SER A 148 -11.09 -43.26 -6.71
C SER A 148 -11.53 -41.98 -7.44
N GLY A 149 -12.71 -41.99 -8.07
CA GLY A 149 -13.25 -40.81 -8.77
C GLY A 149 -13.54 -39.66 -7.81
N GLU A 150 -14.14 -39.95 -6.65
CA GLU A 150 -14.41 -38.97 -5.61
C GLU A 150 -13.12 -38.39 -5.01
N SER A 151 -12.13 -39.24 -4.73
CA SER A 151 -10.82 -38.82 -4.21
C SER A 151 -10.14 -37.85 -5.19
N GLY A 152 -10.17 -38.16 -6.48
CA GLY A 152 -9.63 -37.29 -7.52
C GLY A 152 -10.32 -35.92 -7.57
N ARG A 153 -11.65 -35.88 -7.39
CA ARG A 153 -12.40 -34.60 -7.35
C ARG A 153 -12.01 -33.75 -6.13
N ILE A 154 -11.85 -34.37 -4.96
CA ILE A 154 -11.40 -33.67 -3.75
C ILE A 154 -9.97 -33.16 -3.92
N GLU A 155 -9.07 -33.96 -4.49
CA GLU A 155 -7.71 -33.53 -4.81
C GLU A 155 -7.68 -32.29 -5.71
N GLN A 156 -8.50 -32.27 -6.76
CA GLN A 156 -8.67 -31.09 -7.62
C GLN A 156 -9.20 -29.88 -6.84
N GLY A 157 -10.23 -30.08 -6.00
CA GLY A 157 -10.78 -29.00 -5.16
C GLY A 157 -9.76 -28.42 -4.17
N ILE A 158 -8.86 -29.24 -3.64
CA ILE A 158 -7.74 -28.78 -2.80
C ILE A 158 -6.77 -27.92 -3.63
N LEU A 159 -6.42 -28.34 -4.84
CA LEU A 159 -5.53 -27.59 -5.72
C LEU A 159 -6.14 -26.23 -6.10
N GLU A 160 -7.41 -26.20 -6.48
CA GLU A 160 -8.14 -24.96 -6.77
C GLU A 160 -8.16 -24.02 -5.56
N SER A 161 -8.43 -24.54 -4.36
CA SER A 161 -8.46 -23.74 -3.13
C SER A 161 -7.09 -23.18 -2.79
N ARG A 162 -6.01 -23.93 -3.03
CA ARG A 162 -4.63 -23.45 -2.88
C ARG A 162 -4.29 -22.34 -3.87
N LEU A 163 -4.72 -22.48 -5.13
CA LEU A 163 -4.54 -21.44 -6.15
C LEU A 163 -5.31 -20.16 -5.78
N LYS A 164 -6.56 -20.29 -5.31
CA LYS A 164 -7.34 -19.14 -4.79
C LYS A 164 -6.65 -18.45 -3.62
N LEU A 165 -6.07 -19.21 -2.68
CA LEU A 165 -5.31 -18.64 -1.56
C LEU A 165 -4.08 -17.86 -2.05
N ALA A 166 -3.32 -18.41 -3.00
CA ALA A 166 -2.17 -17.72 -3.59
C ALA A 166 -2.59 -16.46 -4.34
N GLN A 167 -3.63 -16.55 -5.17
CA GLN A 167 -4.18 -15.41 -5.89
C GLN A 167 -4.64 -14.29 -4.95
N HIS A 168 -5.33 -14.63 -3.86
CA HIS A 168 -5.77 -13.65 -2.88
C HIS A 168 -4.60 -12.91 -2.21
N ILE A 169 -3.50 -13.63 -1.92
CA ILE A 169 -2.27 -13.03 -1.39
C ILE A 169 -1.65 -12.07 -2.41
N ASP A 170 -1.54 -12.49 -3.67
CA ASP A 170 -0.94 -11.69 -4.74
C ASP A 170 -1.76 -10.44 -5.04
N GLU A 171 -3.09 -10.54 -5.04
CA GLU A 171 -4.02 -9.42 -5.20
C GLU A 171 -3.86 -8.39 -4.08
N TYR A 172 -3.81 -8.85 -2.82
CA TYR A 172 -3.57 -7.97 -1.68
C TYR A 172 -2.22 -7.25 -1.78
N GLN A 173 -1.14 -7.98 -2.12
CA GLN A 173 0.18 -7.36 -2.31
C GLN A 173 0.20 -6.36 -3.46
N LYS A 174 -0.47 -6.68 -4.58
CA LYS A 174 -0.59 -5.78 -5.73
C LYS A 174 -1.32 -4.50 -5.35
N GLU A 175 -2.44 -4.60 -4.64
CA GLU A 175 -3.20 -3.45 -4.14
C GLU A 175 -2.32 -2.58 -3.24
N VAL A 176 -1.67 -3.17 -2.22
CA VAL A 176 -0.80 -2.45 -1.29
C VAL A 176 0.33 -1.73 -2.04
N ARG A 177 0.96 -2.37 -3.03
CA ARG A 177 2.03 -1.74 -3.84
C ARG A 177 1.52 -0.58 -4.68
N SER A 178 0.38 -0.75 -5.34
CA SER A 178 -0.25 0.30 -6.15
C SER A 178 -0.61 1.50 -5.28
N GLN A 179 -1.33 1.25 -4.19
CA GLN A 179 -1.77 2.31 -3.27
C GLN A 179 -0.60 3.01 -2.58
N LEU A 180 0.48 2.29 -2.27
CA LEU A 180 1.70 2.90 -1.76
C LEU A 180 2.37 3.82 -2.80
N ALA A 181 2.41 3.42 -4.07
CA ALA A 181 2.96 4.25 -5.14
C ALA A 181 2.13 5.53 -5.32
N ASP A 182 0.80 5.42 -5.34
CA ASP A 182 -0.12 6.56 -5.47
C ASP A 182 0.01 7.51 -4.27
N ALA A 183 0.04 6.98 -3.05
CA ALA A 183 0.21 7.78 -1.83
C ALA A 183 1.57 8.49 -1.79
N ARG A 184 2.64 7.84 -2.26
CA ARG A 184 3.98 8.45 -2.37
C ARG A 184 4.01 9.57 -3.39
N LEU A 185 3.44 9.35 -4.58
CA LEU A 185 3.33 10.39 -5.59
C LEU A 185 2.58 11.61 -5.06
N LYS A 186 1.42 11.39 -4.42
CA LYS A 186 0.64 12.45 -3.80
C LYS A 186 1.43 13.20 -2.72
N SER A 187 2.15 12.47 -1.86
CA SER A 187 3.00 13.06 -0.83
C SER A 187 4.10 13.94 -1.43
N LEU A 188 4.79 13.47 -2.47
CA LEU A 188 5.86 14.22 -3.15
C LEU A 188 5.34 15.48 -3.84
N THR A 189 4.18 15.39 -4.50
CA THR A 189 3.55 16.56 -5.14
C THR A 189 3.18 17.62 -4.09
N LEU A 190 2.56 17.21 -2.99
CA LEU A 190 2.19 18.13 -1.90
C LEU A 190 3.41 18.73 -1.21
N GLU A 191 4.52 17.98 -1.10
CA GLU A 191 5.78 18.49 -0.58
C GLU A 191 6.33 19.65 -1.42
N GLN A 192 6.33 19.49 -2.75
CA GLN A 192 6.80 20.53 -3.67
C GLN A 192 5.89 21.75 -3.67
N GLN A 193 4.58 21.54 -3.65
CA GLN A 193 3.61 22.64 -3.53
C GLN A 193 3.77 23.40 -2.21
N LEU A 194 3.97 22.66 -1.10
CA LEU A 194 4.22 23.26 0.20
C LEU A 194 5.54 24.05 0.22
N ALA A 195 6.59 23.55 -0.42
CA ALA A 195 7.86 24.26 -0.55
C ALA A 195 7.69 25.58 -1.33
N SER A 196 6.95 25.56 -2.44
CA SER A 196 6.65 26.76 -3.23
C SER A 196 5.82 27.77 -2.42
N ALA A 197 4.73 27.35 -1.78
CA ALA A 197 3.89 28.25 -0.99
C ALA A 197 4.65 28.81 0.24
N SER A 198 5.54 28.02 0.84
CA SER A 198 6.39 28.47 1.95
C SER A 198 7.42 29.49 1.48
N PHE A 199 7.95 29.34 0.26
CA PHE A 199 8.82 30.33 -0.37
C PHE A 199 8.05 31.64 -0.61
N ASP A 200 6.84 31.58 -1.15
CA ASP A 200 5.99 32.77 -1.36
C ASP A 200 5.67 33.47 -0.03
N LEU A 201 5.39 32.71 1.02
CA LEU A 201 5.16 33.25 2.37
C LEU A 201 6.41 33.93 2.93
N GLN A 202 7.60 33.35 2.72
CA GLN A 202 8.85 33.98 3.15
C GLN A 202 9.10 35.30 2.39
N HIS A 203 8.67 35.40 1.13
CA HIS A 203 8.82 36.60 0.30
C HIS A 203 7.68 37.61 0.46
N SER A 204 6.71 37.37 1.36
CA SER A 204 5.78 38.42 1.77
C SER A 204 6.46 39.49 2.62
N GLU A 205 7.62 39.19 3.21
CA GLU A 205 8.47 40.15 3.91
C GLU A 205 9.67 40.53 3.03
N ILE A 206 9.69 41.77 2.53
CA ILE A 206 10.75 42.27 1.66
C ILE A 206 11.84 42.86 2.55
N THR A 207 13.02 42.26 2.53
CA THR A 207 14.17 42.67 3.34
C THR A 207 15.20 43.43 2.53
N ALA A 208 16.01 44.25 3.20
CA ALA A 208 17.13 44.95 2.56
C ALA A 208 18.20 43.95 2.08
N PRO A 209 18.60 43.95 0.80
CA PRO A 209 19.65 43.07 0.28
C PRO A 209 21.07 43.46 0.73
N ALA A 210 21.28 44.72 1.13
CA ALA A 210 22.56 45.24 1.60
C ALA A 210 22.36 46.40 2.58
N ASP A 211 23.36 46.68 3.40
CA ASP A 211 23.41 47.87 4.25
C ASP A 211 23.61 49.12 3.39
N GLY A 212 22.72 50.10 3.54
CA GLY A 212 22.66 51.24 2.63
C GLY A 212 21.65 52.30 3.04
N ILE A 213 21.55 53.34 2.22
CA ILE A 213 20.57 54.42 2.38
C ILE A 213 19.41 54.15 1.41
N ALA A 214 18.20 54.16 1.95
CA ALA A 214 16.95 54.03 1.20
C ALA A 214 16.66 55.33 0.42
N VAL A 215 16.51 55.23 -0.91
CA VAL A 215 16.18 56.34 -1.82
C VAL A 215 15.06 55.92 -2.77
N ASN A 216 14.37 56.90 -3.39
CA ASN A 216 13.32 56.66 -4.39
C ASN A 216 12.23 55.67 -3.91
N LEU A 217 11.51 56.03 -2.84
CA LEU A 217 10.35 55.28 -2.38
C LEU A 217 9.23 55.35 -3.43
N GLY A 218 8.86 54.22 -4.03
CA GLY A 218 7.82 54.12 -5.05
C GLY A 218 6.41 54.00 -4.46
N VAL A 219 6.28 53.40 -3.27
CA VAL A 219 4.98 53.18 -2.60
C VAL A 219 4.80 54.13 -1.44
N HIS A 220 3.73 54.92 -1.48
CA HIS A 220 3.52 56.04 -0.56
C HIS A 220 2.33 55.83 0.40
N THR A 221 1.60 54.73 0.26
CA THR A 221 0.36 54.48 1.00
C THR A 221 0.30 53.03 1.50
N GLU A 222 -0.04 52.85 2.77
CA GLU A 222 -0.39 51.54 3.33
C GLU A 222 -1.63 50.97 2.62
N GLY A 223 -1.59 49.68 2.26
CA GLY A 223 -2.66 49.01 1.51
C GLY A 223 -2.62 49.19 0.00
N ALA A 224 -1.56 49.81 -0.56
CA ALA A 224 -1.35 49.84 -2.00
C ALA A 224 -1.11 48.43 -2.56
N VAL A 225 -1.72 48.14 -3.71
CA VAL A 225 -1.52 46.88 -4.45
C VAL A 225 -0.30 47.03 -5.35
N VAL A 226 0.71 46.20 -5.13
CA VAL A 226 1.96 46.17 -5.90
C VAL A 226 2.00 44.96 -6.83
N ARG A 227 2.54 45.13 -8.04
CA ARG A 227 2.67 44.05 -9.02
C ARG A 227 4.06 43.41 -8.98
N ALA A 228 4.15 42.17 -9.43
CA ALA A 228 5.44 41.51 -9.61
C ALA A 228 6.34 42.33 -10.56
N GLY A 229 7.56 42.63 -10.13
CA GLY A 229 8.54 43.42 -10.88
C GLY A 229 8.43 44.94 -10.70
N GLU A 230 7.51 45.43 -9.87
CA GLU A 230 7.42 46.84 -9.52
C GLU A 230 8.50 47.25 -8.52
N THR A 231 9.27 48.30 -8.83
CA THR A 231 10.31 48.82 -7.93
C THR A 231 9.67 49.57 -6.76
N LEU A 232 9.86 49.07 -5.54
CA LEU A 232 9.30 49.67 -4.33
C LEU A 232 10.22 50.69 -3.68
N LEU A 233 11.52 50.44 -3.73
CA LEU A 233 12.58 51.24 -3.09
C LEU A 233 13.92 50.93 -3.74
N GLU A 234 14.79 51.92 -3.83
CA GLU A 234 16.20 51.75 -4.19
C GLU A 234 17.08 51.88 -2.95
N ILE A 235 18.13 51.07 -2.84
CA ILE A 235 19.09 51.15 -1.73
C ILE A 235 20.47 51.44 -2.29
N VAL A 236 21.08 52.52 -1.82
CA VAL A 236 22.45 52.92 -2.16
C VAL A 236 23.40 52.38 -1.09
N PRO A 237 24.30 51.43 -1.39
CA PRO A 237 25.23 50.88 -0.40
C PRO A 237 26.17 51.94 0.16
N GLN A 238 26.47 51.91 1.46
CA GLN A 238 27.37 52.89 2.09
C GLN A 238 28.84 52.72 1.66
N ASP A 239 29.24 51.50 1.28
CA ASP A 239 30.62 51.19 0.87
C ASP A 239 30.87 51.33 -0.65
N ALA A 240 29.87 51.81 -1.41
CA ALA A 240 30.03 52.04 -2.84
C ALA A 240 30.91 53.26 -3.10
N ARG A 241 31.86 53.14 -4.05
CA ARG A 241 32.66 54.30 -4.50
C ARG A 241 31.72 55.32 -5.13
N LEU A 242 31.58 56.49 -4.50
CA LEU A 242 30.82 57.60 -5.04
C LEU A 242 31.58 58.19 -6.23
N GLU A 243 31.06 58.00 -7.44
CA GLU A 243 31.53 58.68 -8.63
C GLU A 243 30.77 60.01 -8.78
N VAL A 244 31.52 61.11 -8.86
CA VAL A 244 30.94 62.45 -9.05
C VAL A 244 31.13 62.85 -10.50
N GLU A 245 30.04 62.88 -11.27
CA GLU A 245 30.02 63.47 -12.61
C GLU A 245 29.69 64.96 -12.54
N GLY A 246 30.70 65.80 -12.80
CA GLY A 246 30.53 67.24 -12.95
C GLY A 246 30.37 67.62 -14.42
N ARG A 247 29.24 68.22 -14.79
CA ARG A 247 29.10 68.89 -16.10
C ARG A 247 29.65 70.30 -16.00
N LEU A 248 30.83 70.49 -16.61
CA LEU A 248 31.48 71.79 -16.67
C LEU A 248 31.18 72.48 -18.01
N PRO A 249 30.72 73.74 -18.00
CA PRO A 249 30.67 74.57 -19.20
C PRO A 249 32.03 74.61 -19.88
N VAL A 250 32.06 74.49 -21.22
CA VAL A 250 33.31 74.35 -22.01
C VAL A 250 34.31 75.49 -21.75
N ASN A 251 33.82 76.67 -21.36
CA ASN A 251 34.62 77.85 -21.03
C ASN A 251 35.28 77.83 -19.64
N LEU A 252 35.02 76.82 -18.80
CA LEU A 252 35.57 76.71 -17.44
C LEU A 252 36.57 75.55 -17.29
N VAL A 253 36.85 74.79 -18.35
CA VAL A 253 37.75 73.62 -18.34
C VAL A 253 39.16 73.95 -17.84
N ASP A 254 39.69 75.14 -18.16
CA ASP A 254 41.03 75.57 -17.73
C ASP A 254 41.14 76.01 -16.25
N ARG A 255 40.04 76.00 -15.48
CA ARG A 255 40.02 76.47 -14.08
C ARG A 255 39.80 75.38 -13.04
N VAL A 256 39.67 74.12 -13.46
CA VAL A 256 39.41 73.00 -12.54
C VAL A 256 40.63 72.08 -12.56
N GLY A 257 41.35 72.08 -11.44
CA GLY A 257 42.44 71.15 -11.12
C GLY A 257 42.27 70.67 -9.69
#